data_AF-A0A540LWK9-F1
#
_entry.id   AF-A0A540LWK9-F1
#
_cell.length_a   1.000
_cell.length_b   1.000
_cell.length_c   1.000
_cell.angle_alpha   90.00
_cell.angle_beta   90.00
_cell.angle_gamma   90.00
#
_symmetry.space_group_name_H-M   'P 1'
#
loop_
_entity.id
_entity.type
_entity.pdbx_description
1 polymer ?
#
loop_
_entity_poly.entity_id
_entity_poly.type
_entity_poly.pdbx_seq_one_letter_code
_entity_poly.pdbx_strand_id
1 'polypeptide(L)'
;MQAVERWLVDRAVLPIENSLGGSIHRNYDLLLRHRLHIVGEVKLAVRHCLLANHDVEIEGLKRVLSHPQALDQCENTLTKLGLVREAVDDTAGAAKHVAFHKLKDTGAVASSAAAGIYGLQILAQDFQDDSDNVTRFLMLAREPIIPGTDRPFKEGPGVLFKALAVFALRQINLTKIESRPLRMQPLRASDDSNGGSPK
;
A
#
# COMPACT_ATOMS: atom_id res chain seq x y z
N MET A 1 4.90 14.00 -3.06
CA MET A 1 4.40 14.75 -4.24
C MET A 1 4.90 16.19 -4.25
N GLN A 2 4.63 17.00 -3.22
CA GLN A 2 5.13 18.38 -3.13
C GLN A 2 6.64 18.54 -3.34
N ALA A 3 7.47 17.61 -2.84
CA ALA A 3 8.92 17.63 -3.08
C ALA A 3 9.27 17.55 -4.57
N VAL A 4 8.50 16.80 -5.38
CA VAL A 4 8.66 16.74 -6.83
C VAL A 4 8.20 18.06 -7.46
N GLU A 5 7.05 18.61 -7.06
CA GLU A 5 6.58 19.89 -7.61
C GLU A 5 7.52 21.06 -7.31
N ARG A 6 8.17 21.04 -6.14
CA ARG A 6 9.10 22.08 -5.67
C ARG A 6 10.55 21.84 -6.11
N TRP A 7 10.80 20.92 -7.04
CA TRP A 7 12.15 20.62 -7.54
C TRP A 7 13.16 20.16 -6.47
N LEU A 8 12.68 19.65 -5.33
CA LEU A 8 13.54 19.10 -4.27
C LEU A 8 14.02 17.69 -4.59
N VAL A 9 13.24 16.96 -5.40
CA VAL A 9 13.57 15.63 -5.92
C VAL A 9 13.06 15.49 -7.35
N ASP A 10 13.64 14.58 -8.13
CA ASP A 10 13.24 14.38 -9.52
C ASP A 10 11.99 13.52 -9.67
N ARG A 11 11.85 12.52 -8.80
CA ARG A 11 10.77 11.53 -8.87
C ARG A 11 10.25 11.17 -7.49
N ALA A 12 9.01 10.71 -7.44
CA ALA A 12 8.43 10.11 -6.24
C ALA A 12 7.93 8.71 -6.56
N VAL A 13 8.08 7.78 -5.63
CA VAL A 13 7.51 6.44 -5.70
C VAL A 13 6.39 6.36 -4.67
N LEU A 14 5.17 6.02 -5.11
CA LEU A 14 4.01 5.90 -4.23
C LEU A 14 3.36 4.54 -4.33
N PRO A 15 3.03 3.89 -3.21
CA PRO A 15 2.21 2.68 -3.23
C PRO A 15 0.79 3.06 -3.59
N ILE A 16 0.16 2.34 -4.53
CA ILE A 16 -1.23 2.60 -4.93
C ILE A 16 -2.16 1.43 -4.63
N GLU A 17 -1.62 0.23 -4.44
CA GLU A 17 -2.41 -0.98 -4.23
C GLU A 17 -1.56 -2.03 -3.56
N ASN A 18 -2.16 -2.79 -2.65
CA ASN A 18 -1.59 -3.98 -2.03
C ASN A 18 -2.54 -5.15 -2.27
N SER A 19 -2.02 -6.36 -2.51
CA SER A 19 -2.87 -7.53 -2.78
C SER A 19 -3.77 -7.91 -1.61
N LEU A 20 -3.35 -7.65 -0.37
CA LEU A 20 -4.13 -7.93 0.84
C LEU A 20 -4.98 -6.72 1.28
N GLY A 21 -4.42 -5.51 1.20
CA GLY A 21 -5.05 -4.27 1.67
C GLY A 21 -5.88 -3.52 0.63
N GLY A 22 -5.84 -3.95 -0.64
CA GLY A 22 -6.52 -3.29 -1.75
C GLY A 22 -5.92 -1.93 -2.14
N SER A 23 -6.75 -1.08 -2.76
CA SER A 23 -6.35 0.24 -3.25
C SER A 23 -6.09 1.24 -2.11
N ILE A 24 -4.97 1.96 -2.18
CA ILE A 24 -4.62 3.03 -1.23
C ILE A 24 -5.24 4.33 -1.71
N HIS A 25 -6.52 4.52 -1.41
CA HIS A 25 -7.34 5.63 -1.91
C HIS A 25 -6.77 7.02 -1.64
N ARG A 26 -6.11 7.22 -0.49
CA ARG A 26 -5.48 8.50 -0.16
C ARG A 26 -4.44 8.91 -1.21
N ASN A 27 -3.68 7.95 -1.75
CA ASN A 27 -2.66 8.24 -2.75
C ASN A 27 -3.27 8.52 -4.13
N TYR A 28 -4.37 7.84 -4.49
CA TYR A 28 -5.17 8.21 -5.66
C TYR A 28 -5.72 9.63 -5.57
N ASP A 29 -6.28 10.00 -4.42
CA ASP A 29 -6.81 11.34 -4.21
C ASP A 29 -5.71 12.41 -4.33
N LEU A 30 -4.49 12.11 -3.87
CA LEU A 30 -3.34 12.99 -4.05
C LEU A 30 -2.91 13.09 -5.52
N LEU A 31 -2.91 11.98 -6.28
CA LEU A 31 -2.60 11.99 -7.71
C LEU A 31 -3.54 12.92 -8.49
N LEU A 32 -4.83 12.95 -8.14
CA LEU A 32 -5.81 13.81 -8.78
C LEU A 32 -5.65 15.30 -8.42
N ARG A 33 -5.02 15.61 -7.28
CA ARG A 33 -4.82 17.00 -6.81
C ARG A 33 -3.52 17.62 -7.30
N HIS A 34 -2.53 16.80 -7.61
CA HIS A 34 -1.20 17.24 -8.01
C HIS A 34 -1.01 17.10 -9.52
N ARG A 35 -0.32 18.06 -10.15
CA ARG A 35 -0.01 18.02 -11.59
C ARG A 35 1.26 17.20 -11.84
N LEU A 36 1.19 15.91 -11.53
CA LEU A 36 2.28 14.95 -11.74
C LEU A 36 1.83 13.85 -12.68
N HIS A 37 2.78 13.27 -13.42
CA HIS A 37 2.53 12.23 -14.39
C HIS A 37 3.11 10.90 -13.93
N ILE A 38 2.38 9.81 -14.19
CA ILE A 38 2.88 8.45 -13.98
C ILE A 38 3.88 8.15 -15.09
N VAL A 39 5.13 7.91 -14.70
CA VAL A 39 6.26 7.65 -15.61
C VAL A 39 6.83 6.24 -15.44
N GLY A 40 6.20 5.41 -14.62
CA GLY A 40 6.59 4.03 -14.44
C GLY A 40 5.76 3.34 -13.36
N GLU A 41 5.87 2.02 -13.32
CA GLU A 41 5.29 1.19 -12.27
C GLU A 41 6.27 0.11 -11.84
N VAL A 42 6.15 -0.33 -10.59
CA VAL A 42 6.90 -1.48 -10.07
C VAL A 42 6.00 -2.26 -9.11
N LYS A 43 6.10 -3.58 -9.16
CA LYS A 43 5.44 -4.49 -8.22
C LYS A 43 6.51 -5.08 -7.31
N LEU A 44 6.35 -4.91 -6.01
CA LEU A 44 7.30 -5.40 -5.01
C LEU A 44 6.60 -6.42 -4.12
N ALA A 45 7.17 -7.62 -4.04
CA ALA A 45 6.72 -8.62 -3.07
C ALA A 45 7.09 -8.17 -1.66
N VAL A 46 6.12 -8.22 -0.75
CA VAL A 46 6.32 -7.93 0.66
C VAL A 46 6.82 -9.20 1.32
N ARG A 47 8.10 -9.21 1.70
CA ARG A 47 8.74 -10.31 2.43
C ARG A 47 9.13 -9.82 3.81
N HIS A 48 8.60 -10.47 4.83
CA HIS A 48 8.92 -10.22 6.22
C HIS A 48 10.03 -11.17 6.68
N CYS A 49 10.89 -10.68 7.55
CA CYS A 49 11.97 -11.41 8.17
C CYS A 49 11.87 -11.22 9.68
N LEU A 50 12.21 -12.26 10.44
CA LEU A 50 12.44 -12.13 11.88
C LEU A 50 13.86 -11.66 12.10
N LEU A 51 14.01 -10.48 12.70
CA LEU A 51 15.28 -9.81 12.92
C LEU A 51 15.63 -9.77 14.41
N ALA A 52 16.92 -9.88 14.72
CA ALA A 52 17.44 -9.70 16.08
C ALA A 52 18.88 -9.15 16.06
N ASN A 53 19.42 -8.82 17.24
CA ASN A 53 20.84 -8.48 17.36
C ASN A 53 21.71 -9.74 17.17
N HIS A 54 22.95 -9.59 16.69
CA HIS A 54 23.83 -10.69 16.23
C HIS A 54 24.14 -11.78 17.27
N ASP A 55 23.97 -11.51 18.56
CA ASP A 55 24.21 -12.47 19.66
C ASP A 55 22.93 -13.13 20.19
N VAL A 56 21.81 -12.97 19.49
CA VAL A 56 20.48 -13.40 19.94
C VAL A 56 20.01 -14.56 19.09
N GLU A 57 19.87 -15.74 19.68
CA GLU A 57 19.24 -16.89 19.03
C GLU A 57 17.72 -16.82 19.16
N ILE A 58 17.00 -17.59 18.32
CA ILE A 58 15.54 -17.54 18.28
C ILE A 58 14.91 -17.99 19.61
N GLU A 59 15.57 -18.91 20.32
CA GLU A 59 15.19 -19.41 21.64
C GLU A 59 15.32 -18.35 22.74
N GLY A 60 16.17 -17.33 22.52
CA GLY A 60 16.34 -16.20 23.45
C GLY A 60 15.23 -15.15 23.36
N LEU A 61 14.40 -15.22 22.32
CA LEU A 61 13.33 -14.24 22.09
C LEU A 61 12.11 -14.53 22.97
N LYS A 62 11.57 -13.46 23.54
CA LYS A 62 10.31 -13.47 24.29
C LYS A 62 9.24 -12.65 23.61
N ARG A 63 9.65 -11.61 22.87
CA ARG A 63 8.74 -10.62 22.29
C ARG A 63 9.17 -10.23 20.88
N VAL A 64 8.22 -9.76 20.08
CA VAL A 64 8.44 -9.28 18.73
C VAL A 64 7.71 -7.96 18.49
N LEU A 65 8.46 -6.99 17.96
CA LEU A 65 7.97 -5.67 17.59
C LEU A 65 7.68 -5.60 16.09
N SER A 66 6.53 -5.06 15.70
CA SER A 66 6.27 -4.64 14.32
C SER A 66 4.99 -3.80 14.20
N HIS A 67 4.69 -3.35 12.99
CA HIS A 67 3.39 -2.76 12.66
C HIS A 67 2.27 -3.80 12.82
N PRO A 68 1.07 -3.45 13.33
CA PRO A 68 -0.06 -4.38 13.50
C PRO A 68 -0.31 -5.28 12.29
N GLN A 69 -0.38 -4.67 11.10
CA GLN A 69 -0.61 -5.42 9.86
C GLN A 69 0.48 -6.45 9.54
N ALA A 70 1.74 -6.20 9.92
CA ALA A 70 2.83 -7.15 9.71
C ALA A 70 2.79 -8.28 10.76
N LEU A 71 2.40 -7.99 12.00
CA LEU A 71 2.18 -9.00 13.03
C LEU A 71 1.04 -9.95 12.65
N ASP A 72 -0.07 -9.40 12.14
CA ASP A 72 -1.21 -10.18 11.68
C ASP A 72 -0.83 -11.09 10.49
N GLN A 73 0.02 -10.59 9.59
CA GLN A 73 0.55 -11.38 8.46
C GLN A 73 1.49 -12.50 8.87
N CYS A 74 1.97 -12.53 10.11
CA CYS A 74 2.89 -13.55 10.63
C CYS A 74 2.30 -14.29 11.83
N GLU A 75 0.98 -14.22 12.05
CA GLU A 75 0.33 -14.67 13.27
C GLU A 75 0.57 -16.17 13.54
N ASN A 76 0.43 -17.02 12.52
CA ASN A 76 0.59 -18.46 12.70
C ASN A 76 2.02 -18.81 13.09
N THR A 77 2.99 -18.17 12.45
CA THR A 77 4.42 -18.39 12.71
C THR A 77 4.82 -17.87 14.09
N LEU A 78 4.34 -16.69 14.48
CA LEU A 78 4.56 -16.11 15.82
C LEU A 78 3.94 -16.96 16.93
N THR A 79 2.74 -17.49 16.70
CA THR A 79 2.04 -18.34 17.67
C THR A 79 2.77 -19.67 17.89
N LYS A 80 3.31 -20.28 16.84
CA LYS A 80 4.12 -21.51 16.94
C LYS A 80 5.38 -21.33 17.77
N LEU A 81 5.99 -20.14 17.73
CA LEU A 81 7.18 -19.80 18.50
C LEU A 81 6.87 -19.30 19.92
N GLY A 82 5.59 -19.06 20.26
CA GLY A 82 5.19 -18.59 21.58
C GLY A 82 5.64 -17.17 21.93
N LEU A 83 5.92 -16.33 20.93
CA LEU A 83 6.42 -14.97 21.12
C LEU A 83 5.29 -13.98 21.40
N VAL A 84 5.50 -13.09 22.37
CA VAL A 84 4.54 -12.02 22.66
C VAL A 84 4.63 -10.95 21.57
N ARG A 85 3.48 -10.53 21.05
CA ARG A 85 3.36 -9.56 19.97
C ARG A 85 3.21 -8.16 20.56
N GLU A 86 4.06 -7.23 20.15
CA GLU A 86 4.02 -5.84 20.59
C GLU A 86 3.94 -4.91 19.37
N ALA A 87 2.82 -4.21 19.25
CA ALA A 87 2.52 -3.37 18.10
C ALA A 87 3.21 -2.00 18.22
N VAL A 88 3.84 -1.57 17.14
CA VAL A 88 4.44 -0.24 16.98
C VAL A 88 4.01 0.41 15.67
N ASP A 89 4.38 1.67 15.45
CA ASP A 89 3.88 2.47 14.32
C ASP A 89 4.43 2.03 12.94
N ASP A 90 5.61 1.41 12.87
CA ASP A 90 6.19 1.03 11.60
C ASP A 90 7.21 -0.13 11.71
N THR A 91 7.35 -0.90 10.63
CA THR A 91 8.19 -2.12 10.61
C THR A 91 9.70 -1.79 10.64
N ALA A 92 10.13 -0.73 9.97
CA ALA A 92 11.54 -0.33 9.95
C ALA A 92 11.96 0.33 11.27
N GLY A 93 11.05 1.04 11.92
CA GLY A 93 11.17 1.65 13.24
C GLY A 93 11.22 0.60 14.33
N ALA A 94 10.47 -0.50 14.20
CA ALA A 94 10.63 -1.67 15.06
C ALA A 94 12.07 -2.22 15.01
N ALA A 95 12.60 -2.45 13.81
CA ALA A 95 13.98 -2.89 13.62
C ALA A 95 14.99 -1.89 14.20
N LYS A 96 14.80 -0.59 13.91
CA LYS A 96 15.62 0.48 14.49
C LYS A 96 15.62 0.46 16.01
N HIS A 97 14.46 0.25 16.63
CA HIS A 97 14.30 0.22 18.08
C HIS A 97 15.09 -0.93 18.71
N VAL A 98 14.95 -2.15 18.15
CA VAL A 98 15.69 -3.34 18.59
C VAL A 98 17.21 -3.12 18.49
N ALA A 99 17.68 -2.55 17.38
CA ALA A 99 19.09 -2.28 17.16
C ALA A 99 19.62 -1.20 18.10
N PHE A 100 18.91 -0.07 18.21
CA PHE A 100 19.35 1.09 18.99
C PHE A 100 19.45 0.79 20.48
N HIS A 101 18.48 0.06 21.03
CA HIS A 101 18.46 -0.32 22.45
C HIS A 101 19.22 -1.63 22.74
N LYS A 102 19.77 -2.29 21.71
CA LYS A 102 20.50 -3.57 21.82
C LYS A 102 19.69 -4.63 22.59
N LEU A 103 18.39 -4.70 22.33
CA LEU A 103 17.50 -5.63 23.02
C LEU A 103 17.91 -7.08 22.71
N LYS A 104 17.99 -7.90 23.75
CA LYS A 104 18.40 -9.31 23.63
C LYS A 104 17.23 -10.29 23.74
N ASP A 105 16.13 -9.87 24.34
CA ASP A 105 14.90 -10.63 24.52
C ASP A 105 13.83 -10.33 23.46
N THR A 106 14.11 -9.40 22.55
CA THR A 106 13.13 -8.78 21.66
C THR A 106 13.62 -8.81 20.22
N GLY A 107 12.81 -9.37 19.33
CA GLY A 107 13.02 -9.36 17.88
C GLY A 107 12.16 -8.31 17.19
N ALA A 108 12.37 -8.12 15.90
CA ALA A 108 11.51 -7.29 15.05
C ALA A 108 11.08 -8.06 13.80
N VAL A 109 9.82 -7.91 13.39
CA VAL A 109 9.36 -8.37 12.07
C VAL A 109 9.47 -7.21 11.10
N ALA A 110 10.37 -7.30 10.14
CA ALA A 110 10.62 -6.24 9.15
C ALA A 110 11.24 -6.78 7.86
N SER A 111 11.46 -5.91 6.88
CA SER A 111 12.14 -6.30 5.63
C SER A 111 13.62 -6.63 5.85
N SER A 112 14.18 -7.48 4.98
CA SER A 112 15.63 -7.75 4.94
C SER A 112 16.48 -6.48 4.73
N ALA A 113 15.95 -5.49 4.00
CA ALA A 113 16.60 -4.20 3.83
C ALA A 113 16.77 -3.46 5.17
N ALA A 114 15.79 -3.52 6.07
CA ALA A 114 15.91 -2.92 7.40
C ALA A 114 17.00 -3.61 8.23
N ALA A 115 17.18 -4.92 8.08
CA ALA A 115 18.28 -5.65 8.73
C ALA A 115 19.64 -5.11 8.30
N GLY A 116 19.84 -4.93 6.99
CA GLY A 116 21.07 -4.37 6.43
C GLY A 116 21.33 -2.91 6.86
N ILE A 117 20.28 -2.08 6.93
CA ILE A 117 20.40 -0.67 7.34
C ILE A 117 20.80 -0.55 8.83
N TYR A 118 20.22 -1.39 9.70
CA TYR A 118 20.40 -1.27 11.15
C TYR A 118 21.42 -2.26 11.73
N GLY A 119 22.05 -3.09 10.90
CA GLY A 119 23.04 -4.07 11.35
C GLY A 119 22.45 -5.19 12.21
N LEU A 120 21.22 -5.61 11.91
CA LEU A 120 20.57 -6.74 12.57
C LEU A 120 20.83 -8.03 11.80
N GLN A 121 20.83 -9.15 12.52
CA GLN A 121 20.82 -10.47 11.88
C GLN A 121 19.40 -10.90 11.53
N ILE A 122 19.29 -11.69 10.46
CA ILE A 122 18.03 -12.32 10.04
C ILE A 122 18.01 -13.72 10.64
N LEU A 123 17.12 -13.96 11.59
CA LEU A 123 16.91 -15.28 12.21
C LEU A 123 16.04 -16.19 11.36
N ALA A 124 15.06 -15.61 10.65
CA ALA A 124 14.20 -16.33 9.72
C ALA A 124 13.82 -15.42 8.54
N GLN A 125 13.94 -15.97 7.33
CA GLN A 125 13.41 -15.36 6.11
C GLN A 125 12.00 -15.88 5.83
N ASP A 126 11.25 -15.14 5.02
CA ASP A 126 9.88 -15.50 4.62
C ASP A 126 8.98 -15.82 5.81
N PHE A 127 9.04 -14.94 6.82
CA PHE A 127 8.39 -15.13 8.12
C PHE A 127 6.87 -14.89 8.09
N GLN A 128 6.35 -14.36 6.98
CA GLN A 128 4.93 -14.19 6.72
C GLN A 128 4.22 -15.51 6.45
N ASP A 129 2.94 -15.58 6.80
CA ASP A 129 2.10 -16.75 6.61
C ASP A 129 1.66 -16.95 5.15
N ASP A 130 1.58 -15.85 4.38
CA ASP A 130 1.23 -15.86 2.95
C ASP A 130 2.33 -15.17 2.11
N SER A 131 2.84 -15.88 1.11
CA SER A 131 3.90 -15.40 0.21
C SER A 131 3.40 -14.51 -0.94
N ASP A 132 2.09 -14.44 -1.19
CA ASP A 132 1.48 -13.76 -2.33
C ASP A 132 1.10 -12.29 -2.03
N ASN A 133 1.77 -11.71 -1.02
CA ASN A 133 1.64 -10.30 -0.69
C ASN A 133 2.49 -9.43 -1.62
N VAL A 134 1.85 -8.63 -2.48
CA VAL A 134 2.51 -7.75 -3.45
C VAL A 134 1.94 -6.35 -3.34
N THR A 135 2.82 -5.36 -3.29
CA THR A 135 2.46 -3.94 -3.37
C THR A 135 2.85 -3.38 -4.73
N ARG A 136 1.90 -2.74 -5.40
CA ARG A 136 2.13 -2.01 -6.65
C ARG A 136 2.40 -0.53 -6.34
N PHE A 137 3.50 -0.04 -6.88
CA PHE A 137 3.95 1.33 -6.76
C PHE A 137 3.96 2.01 -8.13
N LEU A 138 3.68 3.31 -8.12
CA LEU A 138 3.82 4.19 -9.28
C LEU A 138 5.00 5.13 -9.07
N MET A 139 5.76 5.35 -10.14
CA MET A 139 6.77 6.38 -10.21
C MET A 139 6.18 7.63 -10.85
N LEU A 140 6.32 8.78 -10.20
CA LEU A 140 5.77 10.05 -10.62
C LEU A 140 6.88 11.04 -10.97
N ALA A 141 6.66 11.83 -12.01
CA ALA A 141 7.51 12.94 -12.40
C ALA A 141 6.70 14.17 -12.83
N ARG A 142 7.38 15.30 -12.98
CA ARG A 142 6.80 16.57 -13.45
C ARG A 142 6.43 16.54 -14.94
N GLU A 143 7.19 15.81 -15.73
CA GLU A 143 7.00 15.71 -17.18
C GLU A 143 6.46 14.33 -17.54
N PRO A 144 5.46 14.26 -18.44
CA PRO A 144 4.94 12.98 -18.90
C PRO A 144 5.90 12.30 -19.88
N ILE A 145 5.91 10.96 -19.90
CA ILE A 145 6.61 10.20 -20.96
C ILE A 145 5.86 10.31 -22.29
N ILE A 146 4.53 10.40 -22.25
CA ILE A 146 3.66 10.52 -23.42
C ILE A 146 2.70 11.70 -23.18
N PRO A 147 2.61 12.68 -24.10
CA PRO A 147 1.66 13.79 -23.96
C PRO A 147 0.22 13.26 -23.83
N GLY A 148 -0.48 13.69 -22.78
CA GLY A 148 -1.87 13.30 -22.55
C GLY A 148 -2.84 13.89 -23.58
N THR A 149 -4.01 13.27 -23.72
CA THR A 149 -5.15 13.88 -24.44
C THR A 149 -6.16 14.34 -23.41
N ASP A 150 -6.30 15.66 -23.21
CA ASP A 150 -7.31 16.22 -22.31
C ASP A 150 -8.68 16.16 -22.98
N ARG A 151 -9.44 15.10 -22.72
CA ARG A 151 -10.87 15.06 -23.05
C ARG A 151 -11.68 14.72 -21.81
N PRO A 152 -12.57 15.62 -21.35
CA PRO A 152 -13.45 15.31 -20.22
C PRO A 152 -14.48 14.24 -20.62
N PHE A 153 -14.71 13.28 -19.73
CA PHE A 153 -15.81 12.31 -19.84
C PHE A 153 -17.11 12.96 -19.34
N LYS A 154 -18.23 12.73 -20.05
CA LYS A 154 -19.56 13.19 -19.64
C LYS A 154 -20.25 12.13 -18.76
N GLU A 155 -20.97 12.56 -17.73
CA GLU A 155 -21.73 11.70 -16.83
C GLU A 155 -23.12 11.32 -17.37
N GLY A 156 -23.64 10.15 -16.96
CA GLY A 156 -24.97 9.65 -17.34
C GLY A 156 -25.11 8.11 -17.27
N PRO A 157 -26.34 7.56 -17.39
CA PRO A 157 -26.57 6.12 -17.44
C PRO A 157 -25.85 5.47 -18.62
N GLY A 158 -25.23 4.30 -18.37
CA GLY A 158 -24.50 3.54 -19.41
C GLY A 158 -23.17 4.17 -19.84
N VAL A 159 -22.70 5.25 -19.20
CA VAL A 159 -21.41 5.88 -19.53
C VAL A 159 -20.23 4.94 -19.30
N LEU A 160 -20.24 4.17 -18.22
CA LEU A 160 -19.19 3.18 -17.97
C LEU A 160 -19.13 2.14 -19.09
N PHE A 161 -20.28 1.58 -19.49
CA PHE A 161 -20.36 0.64 -20.61
C PHE A 161 -19.83 1.26 -21.90
N LYS A 162 -20.24 2.49 -22.22
CA LYS A 162 -19.75 3.22 -23.41
C LYS A 162 -18.24 3.44 -23.36
N ALA A 163 -17.68 3.81 -22.21
CA ALA A 163 -16.24 3.98 -22.03
C ALA A 163 -15.49 2.65 -22.21
N LEU A 164 -15.99 1.57 -21.62
CA LEU A 164 -15.40 0.23 -21.73
C LEU A 164 -15.48 -0.35 -23.15
N ALA A 165 -16.58 -0.09 -23.86
CA ALA A 165 -16.76 -0.53 -25.24
C ALA A 165 -15.66 0.02 -26.18
N VAL A 166 -15.16 1.23 -25.94
CA VAL A 166 -14.06 1.82 -26.75
C VAL A 166 -12.79 0.97 -26.69
N PHE A 167 -12.46 0.42 -25.52
CA PHE A 167 -11.31 -0.46 -25.32
C PHE A 167 -11.57 -1.85 -25.90
N ALA A 168 -12.72 -2.44 -25.59
CA ALA A 168 -13.08 -3.79 -26.05
C ALA A 168 -13.12 -3.89 -27.59
N LEU A 169 -13.74 -2.91 -28.26
CA LEU A 169 -13.80 -2.85 -29.73
C LEU A 169 -12.43 -2.71 -30.39
N ARG A 170 -11.42 -2.24 -29.65
CA ARG A 170 -10.03 -2.11 -30.09
C ARG A 170 -9.14 -3.23 -29.58
N GLN A 171 -9.71 -4.23 -28.90
CA GLN A 171 -8.97 -5.32 -28.25
C GLN A 171 -7.89 -4.80 -27.28
N ILE A 172 -8.16 -3.67 -26.61
CA ILE A 172 -7.27 -3.10 -25.60
C ILE A 172 -7.66 -3.68 -24.24
N ASN A 173 -6.74 -4.42 -23.63
CA ASN A 173 -6.93 -4.99 -22.30
C ASN A 173 -6.84 -3.91 -21.21
N LEU A 174 -7.79 -3.96 -20.27
CA LEU A 174 -7.76 -3.15 -19.06
C LEU A 174 -7.21 -3.98 -17.91
N THR A 175 -6.21 -3.45 -17.22
CA THR A 175 -5.57 -4.12 -16.07
C THR A 175 -6.10 -3.66 -14.72
N LYS A 176 -6.86 -2.54 -14.69
CA LYS A 176 -7.54 -2.06 -13.49
C LYS A 176 -8.75 -1.21 -13.88
N ILE A 177 -9.86 -1.41 -13.18
CA ILE A 177 -11.04 -0.54 -13.20
C ILE A 177 -11.56 -0.42 -11.77
N GLU A 178 -11.85 0.80 -11.33
CA GLU A 178 -12.37 1.02 -9.98
C GLU A 178 -13.36 2.19 -10.01
N SER A 179 -14.59 1.94 -9.55
CA SER A 179 -15.60 2.98 -9.38
C SER A 179 -15.54 3.52 -7.95
N ARG A 180 -15.57 4.85 -7.80
CA ARG A 180 -15.55 5.49 -6.48
C ARG A 180 -16.54 6.67 -6.45
N PRO A 181 -17.35 6.81 -5.39
CA PRO A 181 -18.20 7.98 -5.22
C PRO A 181 -17.35 9.23 -5.00
N LEU A 182 -17.73 10.34 -5.63
CA LEU A 182 -17.07 11.62 -5.44
C LEU A 182 -17.33 12.12 -4.01
N ARG A 183 -16.27 12.31 -3.22
CA ARG A 183 -16.39 12.82 -1.83
C ARG A 183 -17.09 14.18 -1.75
N MET A 184 -17.04 14.98 -2.82
CA MET A 184 -17.68 16.29 -2.91
C MET A 184 -19.16 16.21 -3.34
N GLN A 185 -19.68 15.02 -3.64
CA GLN A 185 -21.06 14.81 -4.08
C GLN A 185 -21.62 13.56 -3.38
N PRO A 186 -22.02 13.69 -2.10
CA PRO A 186 -22.55 12.57 -1.35
C PRO A 186 -23.81 12.00 -2.02
N LEU A 187 -24.01 10.69 -1.87
CA LEU A 187 -25.23 10.01 -2.32
C LEU A 187 -26.43 10.72 -1.70
N ARG A 188 -27.30 11.28 -2.54
CA ARG A 188 -28.58 11.82 -2.07
C ARG A 188 -29.49 10.64 -1.81
N ALA A 189 -30.05 10.56 -0.61
CA ALA A 189 -31.17 9.67 -0.35
C ALA A 189 -32.30 10.03 -1.32
N SER A 190 -32.91 9.04 -1.95
CA SER A 190 -34.18 9.23 -2.62
C SER A 190 -35.22 9.47 -1.53
N ASP A 191 -35.68 10.72 -1.38
CA ASP A 191 -36.89 11.00 -0.63
C ASP A 191 -38.07 10.43 -1.43
N ASP A 192 -38.46 9.19 -1.11
CA ASP A 192 -39.74 8.61 -1.49
C ASP A 192 -40.85 9.29 -0.69
N SER A 193 -41.05 10.58 -0.92
CA SER A 193 -42.26 11.30 -0.53
C SER A 193 -42.93 11.84 -1.78
N ASN A 194 -43.23 10.94 -2.73
CA ASN A 194 -44.18 11.25 -3.78
C ASN A 194 -45.59 11.04 -3.22
N GLY A 195 -46.06 12.06 -2.48
CA GLY A 195 -47.45 12.20 -2.08
C GLY A 195 -48.31 12.42 -3.33
N GLY A 196 -48.73 11.32 -3.96
CA GLY A 196 -49.78 11.35 -4.95
C GLY A 196 -51.08 11.81 -4.32
N SER A 197 -51.62 12.94 -4.79
CA SER A 197 -53.02 13.30 -4.63
C SER A 197 -53.63 13.44 -6.03
N PRO A 198 -54.76 12.78 -6.34
CA PRO A 198 -55.33 12.79 -7.67
C PRO A 198 -56.14 14.07 -7.89
N LYS A 199 -55.95 14.72 -9.05
CA LYS A 199 -57.00 15.43 -9.80
C LYS A 199 -56.67 15.37 -11.28
#